data_AF-A0A1W9LX27-F1
#
_entry.id   AF-A0A1W9LX27-F1
#
_cell.length_a   1.000
_cell.length_b   1.000
_cell.length_c   1.000
_cell.angle_alpha   90.00
_cell.angle_beta   90.00
_cell.angle_gamma   90.00
#
_symmetry.space_group_name_H-M   'P 1'
#
loop_
_entity.id
_entity.type
_entity.pdbx_description
1 polymer ?
#
loop_
_entity_poly.entity_id
_entity_poly.type
_entity_poly.pdbx_seq_one_letter_code
_entity_poly.pdbx_strand_id
1 'polypeptide(L)'
;MNRPPAEACASPGAGQTGRQRLVLLLCGLVLYGVLNYLLRSLRVPGSAEVISLRPQIIIPILSGICLGPAQGFACGLFGNLLGDLLCGLWFTYWPWSLANGFIGAIPAFCCRGAHRRIATVSEFGLMIVLVIAGNVTGLGVGFGLDALMGGRGTIWSFFLSALLCNVYVALFLLPIALLALRKIRLTLETRAALPLFYLLLCSTLTVLFLVGKISENSLASLVKPLVEPTTYTALLDGFNIRLVRFAGIATLCVLCAGLLTAANFTRRILNPLTRLIQAAKALSDGNFQPGMLEPVAKREDELGLLAEVFAHMAQQVQTREQALKQRIVELEIVIDRQEENERLTVITENEYFKQLEQQAQALRTRKGRKRTDPHAGE
;
A
#
# COMPACT_ATOMS: atom_id res chain seq x y z
N MET A 1 20.97 -24.70 -33.00
CA MET A 1 20.91 -23.24 -33.26
C MET A 1 19.49 -22.88 -33.66
N ASN A 2 18.71 -22.31 -32.74
CA ASN A 2 17.50 -21.53 -33.03
C ASN A 2 17.00 -20.94 -31.71
N ARG A 3 17.42 -19.70 -31.40
CA ARG A 3 16.75 -18.87 -30.40
C ARG A 3 15.72 -18.01 -31.15
N PRO A 4 14.46 -17.92 -30.71
CA PRO A 4 13.54 -16.93 -31.26
C PRO A 4 14.03 -15.51 -30.92
N PRO A 5 13.68 -14.50 -31.74
CA PRO A 5 14.19 -13.15 -31.60
C PRO A 5 13.72 -12.54 -30.28
N ALA A 6 14.63 -11.81 -29.63
CA ALA A 6 14.35 -11.03 -28.44
C ALA A 6 13.18 -10.08 -28.73
N GLU A 7 12.04 -10.32 -28.08
CA GLU A 7 10.97 -9.35 -27.96
C GLU A 7 11.59 -8.06 -27.40
N ALA A 8 11.58 -7.04 -28.24
CA ALA A 8 12.08 -5.73 -27.93
C ALA A 8 11.47 -5.27 -26.61
N CYS A 9 12.35 -4.95 -25.67
CA CYS A 9 12.06 -4.36 -24.38
C CYS A 9 11.22 -3.10 -24.60
N ALA A 10 9.90 -3.23 -24.50
CA ALA A 10 8.99 -2.09 -24.46
C ALA A 10 9.30 -1.33 -23.16
N SER A 11 10.01 -0.21 -23.29
CA SER A 11 10.24 0.74 -22.22
C SER A 11 8.91 1.06 -21.51
N PRO A 12 8.83 1.04 -20.17
CA PRO A 12 7.62 1.35 -19.43
C PRO A 12 7.37 2.86 -19.43
N GLY A 13 6.96 3.40 -20.57
CA GLY A 13 6.76 4.83 -20.83
C GLY A 13 5.39 5.20 -21.40
N ALA A 14 4.40 4.30 -21.43
CA ALA A 14 3.08 4.56 -22.02
C ALA A 14 2.01 4.86 -20.95
N GLY A 15 2.24 5.90 -20.14
CA GLY A 15 1.37 6.29 -19.01
C GLY A 15 0.40 7.42 -19.32
N GLN A 16 -0.70 7.11 -20.04
CA GLN A 16 -1.76 8.03 -20.51
C GLN A 16 -1.26 9.25 -21.31
N THR A 17 -1.68 9.33 -22.57
CA THR A 17 -1.43 10.52 -23.42
C THR A 17 -2.12 11.76 -22.83
N GLY A 18 -1.59 12.97 -23.09
CA GLY A 18 -2.21 14.22 -22.61
C GLY A 18 -3.69 14.35 -22.98
N ARG A 19 -4.07 13.84 -24.16
CA ARG A 19 -5.46 13.75 -24.63
C ARG A 19 -6.33 12.88 -23.71
N GLN A 20 -5.85 11.72 -23.29
CA GLN A 20 -6.61 10.83 -22.39
C GLN A 20 -6.83 11.47 -21.02
N ARG A 21 -5.81 12.18 -20.49
CA ARG A 21 -5.96 12.92 -19.22
C ARG A 21 -7.00 14.03 -19.32
N LEU A 22 -7.03 14.75 -20.45
CA LEU A 22 -8.01 15.80 -20.70
C LEU A 22 -9.44 15.22 -20.77
N VAL A 23 -9.63 14.11 -21.50
CA VAL A 23 -10.94 13.45 -21.59
C VAL A 23 -11.43 13.00 -20.21
N LEU A 24 -10.57 12.37 -19.41
CA LEU A 24 -10.92 11.92 -18.05
C LEU A 24 -11.28 13.11 -17.13
N LEU A 25 -10.56 14.22 -17.24
CA LEU A 25 -10.88 15.44 -16.50
C LEU A 25 -12.26 15.99 -16.89
N LEU A 26 -12.56 16.08 -18.20
CA LEU A 26 -13.85 16.56 -18.68
C LEU A 26 -15.00 15.65 -18.23
N CYS A 27 -14.82 14.33 -18.32
CA CYS A 27 -15.79 13.37 -17.79
C CYS A 27 -16.01 13.54 -16.28
N GLY A 28 -14.94 13.71 -15.50
CA GLY A 28 -15.03 13.92 -14.05
C GLY A 28 -15.76 15.22 -13.69
N LEU A 29 -15.46 16.32 -14.40
CA LEU A 29 -16.10 17.62 -14.22
C LEU A 29 -17.62 17.54 -14.50
N VAL A 30 -18.00 16.97 -15.64
CA VAL A 30 -19.41 16.81 -16.04
C VAL A 30 -20.13 15.90 -15.04
N LEU A 31 -19.53 14.76 -14.68
CA LEU A 31 -20.10 13.83 -13.72
C LEU A 31 -20.31 14.51 -12.36
N TYR A 32 -19.33 15.27 -11.88
CA TYR A 32 -19.45 16.00 -10.61
C TYR A 32 -20.55 17.05 -10.65
N GLY A 33 -20.64 17.86 -11.72
CA GLY A 33 -21.69 18.87 -11.88
C GLY A 33 -23.09 18.28 -11.99
N VAL A 34 -23.27 17.23 -12.80
CA VAL A 34 -24.56 16.54 -12.95
C VAL A 34 -24.98 15.89 -11.63
N LEU A 35 -24.06 15.23 -10.92
CA LEU A 35 -24.38 14.63 -9.62
C LEU A 35 -24.68 15.69 -8.54
N ASN A 36 -24.04 16.85 -8.58
CA ASN A 36 -24.41 17.98 -7.70
C ASN A 36 -25.86 18.42 -7.93
N TYR A 37 -26.33 18.44 -9.18
CA TYR A 37 -27.72 18.72 -9.50
C TYR A 37 -28.66 17.60 -9.02
N LEU A 38 -28.38 16.34 -9.36
CA LEU A 38 -29.25 15.20 -9.06
C LEU A 38 -29.35 14.89 -7.56
N LEU A 39 -28.24 14.99 -6.83
CA LEU A 39 -28.16 14.59 -5.42
C LEU A 39 -28.40 15.75 -4.45
N ARG A 40 -28.80 16.93 -4.94
CA ARG A 40 -29.04 18.12 -4.12
C ARG A 40 -30.11 17.88 -3.03
N SER A 41 -31.10 17.05 -3.31
CA SER A 41 -32.19 16.73 -2.38
C SER A 41 -31.78 15.75 -1.28
N LEU A 42 -30.60 15.11 -1.39
CA LEU A 42 -30.13 14.14 -0.41
C LEU A 42 -29.60 14.87 0.84
N ARG A 43 -30.35 14.81 1.93
CA ARG A 43 -30.03 15.42 3.22
C ARG A 43 -29.96 14.36 4.31
N VAL A 44 -29.20 14.61 5.38
CA VAL A 44 -29.14 13.70 6.52
C VAL A 44 -30.51 13.72 7.24
N PRO A 45 -31.16 12.56 7.46
CA PRO A 45 -32.39 12.52 8.25
C PRO A 45 -32.15 13.00 9.68
N GLY A 46 -32.91 13.98 10.16
CA GLY A 46 -32.85 14.46 11.55
C GLY A 46 -31.80 15.55 11.84
N SER A 47 -31.01 15.98 10.86
CA SER A 47 -30.27 17.25 10.98
C SER A 47 -31.15 18.39 10.48
N ALA A 48 -31.20 19.50 11.22
CA ALA A 48 -31.76 20.78 10.76
C ALA A 48 -31.45 20.99 9.28
N GLU A 49 -32.41 21.48 8.50
CA GLU A 49 -32.54 21.44 7.02
C GLU A 49 -31.34 21.90 6.16
N VAL A 50 -30.19 22.19 6.77
CA VAL A 50 -29.03 22.89 6.24
C VAL A 50 -27.90 21.95 5.75
N ILE A 51 -27.81 20.68 6.21
CA ILE A 51 -26.65 19.82 5.88
C ILE A 51 -27.03 18.72 4.86
N SER A 52 -26.57 18.90 3.62
CA SER A 52 -26.72 17.92 2.52
C SER A 52 -25.68 16.79 2.61
N LEU A 53 -26.09 15.54 2.38
CA LEU A 53 -25.17 14.43 2.11
C LEU A 53 -24.62 14.58 0.70
N ARG A 54 -23.29 14.63 0.55
CA ARG A 54 -22.63 14.87 -0.75
C ARG A 54 -21.78 13.68 -1.21
N PRO A 55 -22.36 12.53 -1.60
CA PRO A 55 -21.61 11.41 -2.17
C PRO A 55 -20.67 11.80 -3.31
N GLN A 56 -21.09 12.77 -4.12
CA GLN A 56 -20.35 13.25 -5.29
C GLN A 56 -19.06 13.99 -4.97
N ILE A 57 -18.79 14.36 -3.71
CA ILE A 57 -17.54 15.03 -3.29
C ILE A 57 -16.30 14.16 -3.56
N ILE A 58 -16.46 12.84 -3.73
CA ILE A 58 -15.35 11.96 -4.08
C ILE A 58 -14.84 12.19 -5.50
N ILE A 59 -15.63 12.77 -6.41
CA ILE A 59 -15.24 12.89 -7.83
C ILE A 59 -14.06 13.85 -8.02
N PRO A 60 -14.06 15.07 -7.44
CA PRO A 60 -12.87 15.93 -7.44
C PRO A 60 -11.65 15.27 -6.77
N ILE A 61 -11.86 14.57 -5.65
CA ILE A 61 -10.80 13.90 -4.89
C ILE A 61 -10.15 12.78 -5.74
N LEU A 62 -10.97 11.95 -6.39
CA LEU A 62 -10.52 10.89 -7.29
C LEU A 62 -9.80 11.45 -8.50
N SER A 63 -10.31 12.54 -9.08
CA SER A 63 -9.66 13.25 -10.19
C SER A 63 -8.28 13.77 -9.77
N GLY A 64 -8.17 14.30 -8.54
CA GLY A 64 -6.92 14.69 -7.93
C GLY A 64 -5.93 13.54 -7.80
N ILE A 65 -6.33 12.45 -7.12
CA ILE A 65 -5.47 11.29 -6.85
C ILE A 65 -5.07 10.57 -8.15
N CYS A 66 -5.95 10.51 -9.15
CA CYS A 66 -5.69 9.78 -10.38
C CYS A 66 -4.91 10.58 -11.43
N LEU A 67 -5.21 11.87 -11.60
CA LEU A 67 -4.70 12.70 -12.69
C LEU A 67 -3.70 13.76 -12.22
N GLY A 68 -3.78 14.19 -10.97
CA GLY A 68 -2.88 15.17 -10.35
C GLY A 68 -3.62 16.32 -9.65
N PRO A 69 -2.90 17.14 -8.85
CA PRO A 69 -3.50 18.19 -8.02
C PRO A 69 -4.22 19.26 -8.85
N ALA A 70 -3.67 19.65 -10.00
CA ALA A 70 -4.28 20.65 -10.88
C ALA A 70 -5.61 20.14 -11.47
N GLN A 71 -5.68 18.86 -11.82
CA GLN A 71 -6.88 18.21 -12.34
C GLN A 71 -7.94 18.04 -11.25
N GLY A 72 -7.54 17.69 -10.02
CA GLY A 72 -8.42 17.68 -8.86
C GLY A 72 -9.02 19.06 -8.59
N PHE A 73 -8.17 20.10 -8.63
CA PHE A 73 -8.60 21.49 -8.50
C PHE A 73 -9.60 21.91 -9.57
N ALA A 74 -9.26 21.69 -10.85
CA ALA A 74 -10.12 22.03 -11.97
C ALA A 74 -11.45 21.27 -11.93
N CYS A 75 -11.42 19.97 -11.64
CA CYS A 75 -12.63 19.16 -11.50
C CYS A 75 -13.54 19.68 -10.38
N GLY A 76 -12.96 20.03 -9.22
CA GLY A 76 -13.71 20.58 -8.09
C GLY A 76 -14.30 21.96 -8.37
N LEU A 77 -13.49 22.88 -8.92
CA LEU A 77 -13.90 24.24 -9.23
C LEU A 77 -14.98 24.27 -10.32
N PHE A 78 -14.63 23.78 -11.51
CA PHE A 78 -15.51 23.91 -12.68
C PHE A 78 -16.68 22.94 -12.64
N GLY A 79 -16.52 21.76 -12.03
CA GLY A 79 -17.63 20.85 -11.88
C GLY A 79 -18.65 21.35 -10.85
N ASN A 80 -18.22 22.06 -9.80
CA ASN A 80 -19.17 22.73 -8.92
C ASN A 80 -19.90 23.88 -9.61
N LEU A 81 -19.17 24.75 -10.33
CA LEU A 81 -19.78 25.83 -11.13
C LEU A 81 -20.80 25.29 -12.15
N LEU A 82 -20.52 24.15 -12.78
CA LEU A 82 -21.47 23.49 -13.68
C LEU A 82 -22.72 23.03 -12.92
N GLY A 83 -22.57 22.44 -11.73
CA GLY A 83 -23.70 22.08 -10.89
C GLY A 83 -24.55 23.28 -10.48
N ASP A 84 -23.90 24.39 -10.12
CA ASP A 84 -24.56 25.66 -9.77
C ASP A 84 -25.29 26.24 -10.98
N LEU A 85 -24.69 26.18 -12.18
CA LEU A 85 -25.31 26.57 -13.45
C LEU A 85 -26.59 25.77 -13.73
N LEU A 86 -26.53 24.44 -13.62
CA LEU A 86 -27.69 23.56 -13.81
C LEU A 86 -28.81 23.84 -12.80
N CYS A 87 -28.46 24.34 -11.61
CA CYS A 87 -29.41 24.75 -10.58
C CYS A 87 -29.95 26.18 -10.75
N GLY A 88 -29.53 26.91 -11.79
CA GLY A 88 -29.87 28.33 -12.00
C GLY A 88 -29.15 29.30 -11.05
N LEU A 89 -28.16 28.82 -10.28
CA LEU A 89 -27.42 29.58 -9.27
C LEU A 89 -26.13 30.21 -9.84
N TRP A 90 -25.63 29.68 -10.96
CA TRP A 90 -24.49 30.22 -11.73
C TRP A 90 -23.33 30.70 -10.82
N PHE A 91 -22.86 31.95 -10.96
CA PHE A 91 -21.67 32.45 -10.26
C PHE A 91 -21.98 33.00 -8.86
N THR A 92 -23.22 32.89 -8.39
CA THR A 92 -23.68 33.46 -7.12
C THR A 92 -22.87 32.93 -5.94
N TYR A 93 -22.51 31.64 -5.98
CA TYR A 93 -21.78 30.94 -4.91
C TYR A 93 -20.36 30.54 -5.31
N TRP A 94 -19.69 31.36 -6.13
CA TRP A 94 -18.35 31.06 -6.63
C TRP A 94 -17.29 30.75 -5.54
N PRO A 95 -17.32 31.32 -4.30
CA PRO A 95 -16.32 30.96 -3.28
C PRO A 95 -16.39 29.49 -2.89
N TRP A 96 -17.60 28.90 -2.95
CA TRP A 96 -17.82 27.48 -2.71
C TRP A 96 -17.28 26.61 -3.84
N SER A 97 -17.30 27.11 -5.07
CA SER A 97 -16.62 26.43 -6.18
C SER A 97 -15.11 26.40 -5.96
N LEU A 98 -14.51 27.50 -5.51
CA LEU A 98 -13.09 27.54 -5.16
C LEU A 98 -12.75 26.56 -4.01
N ALA A 99 -13.60 26.51 -2.99
CA ALA A 99 -13.49 25.54 -1.89
C ALA A 99 -13.42 24.09 -2.40
N ASN A 100 -14.33 23.69 -3.29
CA ASN A 100 -14.34 22.35 -3.88
C ASN A 100 -13.08 22.05 -4.71
N GLY A 101 -12.47 23.08 -5.33
CA GLY A 101 -11.17 22.94 -5.98
C GLY A 101 -10.08 22.49 -5.00
N PHE A 102 -9.95 23.13 -3.85
CA PHE A 102 -8.98 22.72 -2.83
C PHE A 102 -9.24 21.31 -2.28
N ILE A 103 -10.52 20.95 -2.10
CA ILE A 103 -10.93 19.60 -1.68
C ILE A 103 -10.41 18.54 -2.65
N GLY A 104 -10.44 18.81 -3.96
CA GLY A 104 -9.90 17.89 -4.98
C GLY A 104 -8.37 17.90 -5.09
N ALA A 105 -7.74 19.06 -4.86
CA ALA A 105 -6.30 19.25 -5.11
C ALA A 105 -5.40 18.64 -4.03
N ILE A 106 -5.73 18.86 -2.75
CA ILE A 106 -4.86 18.51 -1.62
C ILE A 106 -4.67 17.00 -1.46
N PRO A 107 -5.71 16.15 -1.59
CA PRO A 107 -5.55 14.70 -1.51
C PRO A 107 -4.61 14.12 -2.57
N ALA A 108 -4.44 14.79 -3.71
CA ALA A 108 -3.58 14.34 -4.80
C ALA A 108 -2.11 14.16 -4.38
N PHE A 109 -1.66 14.86 -3.34
CA PHE A 109 -0.29 14.75 -2.85
C PHE A 109 0.03 13.40 -2.19
N CYS A 110 -0.98 12.58 -1.87
CA CYS A 110 -0.76 11.22 -1.34
C CYS A 110 -0.09 10.30 -2.37
N CYS A 111 -0.38 10.53 -3.66
CA CYS A 111 0.12 9.75 -4.78
C CYS A 111 0.75 10.70 -5.80
N ARG A 112 1.98 11.17 -5.54
CA ARG A 112 2.75 11.90 -6.55
C ARG A 112 3.05 10.97 -7.74
N GLY A 113 2.25 11.09 -8.80
CA GLY A 113 2.40 10.39 -10.08
C GLY A 113 1.24 9.44 -10.38
N ALA A 114 0.74 9.47 -11.62
CA ALA A 114 -0.43 8.71 -12.08
C ALA A 114 -0.33 7.19 -11.94
N HIS A 115 0.85 6.64 -11.62
CA HIS A 115 1.11 5.20 -11.54
C HIS A 115 1.37 4.71 -10.11
N ARG A 116 1.44 5.62 -9.14
CA ARG A 116 1.67 5.23 -7.75
C ARG A 116 0.40 4.58 -7.20
N ARG A 117 0.57 3.40 -6.58
CA ARG A 117 -0.49 2.66 -5.89
C ARG A 117 -0.23 2.76 -4.40
N ILE A 118 -1.29 2.93 -3.61
CA ILE A 118 -1.25 2.87 -2.15
C ILE A 118 -1.02 1.41 -1.77
N ALA A 119 0.15 1.09 -1.24
CA ALA A 119 0.54 -0.29 -0.94
C ALA A 119 0.77 -0.56 0.55
N THR A 120 0.99 0.49 1.34
CA THR A 120 1.28 0.41 2.77
C THR A 120 0.21 1.09 3.62
N VAL A 121 0.13 0.71 4.90
CA VAL A 121 -0.77 1.36 5.87
C VAL A 121 -0.38 2.83 6.09
N SER A 122 0.90 3.17 5.99
CA SER A 122 1.36 4.56 6.10
C SER A 122 0.91 5.44 4.93
N GLU A 123 0.94 4.92 3.70
CA GLU A 123 0.43 5.63 2.52
C GLU A 123 -1.10 5.79 2.59
N PHE A 124 -1.80 4.77 3.09
CA PHE A 124 -3.24 4.85 3.34
C PHE A 124 -3.58 5.89 4.42
N GLY A 125 -2.83 5.92 5.52
CA GLY A 125 -2.96 6.92 6.57
C GLY A 125 -2.68 8.35 6.05
N LEU A 126 -1.64 8.52 5.24
CA LEU A 126 -1.33 9.81 4.60
C LEU A 126 -2.48 10.29 3.71
N MET A 127 -3.09 9.38 2.93
CA MET A 127 -4.27 9.71 2.13
C MET A 127 -5.41 10.24 3.01
N ILE A 128 -5.72 9.59 4.13
CA ILE A 128 -6.78 10.02 5.06
C ILE A 128 -6.49 11.43 5.60
N VAL A 129 -5.26 11.66 6.06
CA VAL A 129 -4.83 12.97 6.57
C VAL A 129 -5.00 14.06 5.50
N LEU A 130 -4.59 13.79 4.26
CA LEU A 130 -4.71 14.75 3.16
C LEU A 130 -6.16 14.98 2.71
N VAL A 131 -7.04 13.97 2.82
CA VAL A 131 -8.50 14.15 2.60
C VAL A 131 -9.10 15.07 3.66
N ILE A 132 -8.74 14.89 4.93
CA ILE A 132 -9.17 15.76 6.01
C ILE A 132 -8.64 17.18 5.80
N ALA A 133 -7.33 17.33 5.55
CA ALA A 133 -6.70 18.62 5.27
C ALA A 133 -7.34 19.33 4.08
N GLY A 134 -7.61 18.61 2.99
CA GLY A 134 -8.30 19.14 1.82
C GLY A 134 -9.67 19.72 2.12
N ASN A 135 -10.45 19.03 2.96
CA ASN A 135 -11.76 19.51 3.40
C ASN A 135 -11.66 20.69 4.36
N VAL A 136 -10.73 20.67 5.32
CA VAL A 136 -10.49 21.80 6.25
C VAL A 136 -10.10 23.05 5.46
N THR A 137 -9.11 22.94 4.56
CA THR A 137 -8.63 24.08 3.76
C THR A 137 -9.70 24.56 2.80
N GLY A 138 -10.34 23.66 2.04
CA GLY A 138 -11.35 24.03 1.07
C GLY A 138 -12.54 24.71 1.73
N LEU A 139 -13.14 24.09 2.75
CA LEU A 139 -14.23 24.72 3.48
C LEU A 139 -13.78 26.02 4.15
N GLY A 140 -12.60 26.06 4.77
CA GLY A 140 -12.08 27.28 5.40
C GLY A 140 -12.00 28.46 4.43
N VAL A 141 -11.53 28.21 3.20
CA VAL A 141 -11.53 29.20 2.11
C VAL A 141 -12.95 29.61 1.72
N GLY A 142 -13.86 28.63 1.54
CA GLY A 142 -15.26 28.91 1.19
C GLY A 142 -15.97 29.77 2.22
N PHE A 143 -15.97 29.34 3.48
CA PHE A 143 -16.56 30.07 4.61
C PHE A 143 -15.89 31.45 4.82
N GLY A 144 -14.55 31.52 4.70
CA GLY A 144 -13.79 32.75 4.87
C GLY A 144 -14.13 33.81 3.81
N LEU A 145 -14.14 33.41 2.53
CA LEU A 145 -14.48 34.31 1.44
C LEU A 145 -15.96 34.72 1.45
N ASP A 146 -16.87 33.80 1.76
CA ASP A 146 -18.30 34.10 1.89
C ASP A 146 -18.55 35.13 3.01
N ALA A 147 -17.85 34.98 4.15
CA ALA A 147 -17.91 35.96 5.23
C ALA A 147 -17.36 37.35 4.83
N LEU A 148 -16.26 37.40 4.07
CA LEU A 148 -15.70 38.65 3.57
C LEU A 148 -16.62 39.36 2.57
N MET A 149 -17.43 38.60 1.82
CA MET A 149 -18.40 39.14 0.87
C MET A 149 -19.72 39.59 1.52
N GLY A 150 -19.78 39.66 2.85
CA GLY A 150 -20.98 40.08 3.60
C GLY A 150 -21.93 38.93 3.93
N GLY A 151 -21.47 37.67 3.83
CA GLY A 151 -22.21 36.50 4.25
C GLY A 151 -22.62 36.56 5.73
N ARG A 152 -23.78 36.00 6.06
CA ARG A 152 -24.31 36.01 7.43
C ARG A 152 -23.34 35.27 8.37
N GLY A 153 -22.94 35.88 9.48
CA GLY A 153 -22.03 35.26 10.47
C GLY A 153 -22.52 33.92 11.05
N THR A 154 -23.79 33.59 10.89
CA THR A 154 -24.38 32.28 11.22
C THR A 154 -23.82 31.13 10.36
N ILE A 155 -23.22 31.40 9.20
CA ILE A 155 -22.70 30.39 8.29
C ILE A 155 -21.55 29.61 8.94
N TRP A 156 -20.65 30.25 9.70
CA TRP A 156 -19.57 29.60 10.46
C TRP A 156 -20.05 28.51 11.43
N SER A 157 -21.28 28.63 11.93
CA SER A 157 -21.86 27.65 12.84
C SER A 157 -22.01 26.26 12.20
N PHE A 158 -22.06 26.20 10.86
CA PHE A 158 -22.16 24.99 10.06
C PHE A 158 -20.82 24.41 9.62
N PHE A 159 -19.70 25.11 9.84
CA PHE A 159 -18.38 24.67 9.40
C PHE A 159 -18.07 23.24 9.83
N LEU A 160 -18.20 22.96 11.13
CA LEU A 160 -17.86 21.66 11.68
C LEU A 160 -18.80 20.57 11.13
N SER A 161 -20.09 20.85 11.02
CA SER A 161 -21.06 19.89 10.51
C SER A 161 -20.83 19.57 9.03
N ALA A 162 -20.54 20.58 8.21
CA ALA A 162 -20.20 20.40 6.80
C ALA A 162 -18.88 19.63 6.62
N LEU A 163 -17.87 19.96 7.43
CA LEU A 163 -16.58 19.27 7.45
C LEU A 163 -16.76 17.79 7.75
N LEU A 164 -17.50 17.46 8.81
CA LEU A 164 -17.74 16.08 9.21
C LEU A 164 -18.46 15.31 8.12
N CYS A 165 -19.57 15.84 7.60
CA CYS A 165 -20.34 15.15 6.56
C CYS A 165 -19.48 14.84 5.32
N ASN A 166 -18.75 15.83 4.81
CA ASN A 166 -17.88 15.64 3.65
C ASN A 166 -16.76 14.64 3.93
N VAL A 167 -16.07 14.77 5.08
CA VAL A 167 -14.96 13.88 5.44
C VAL A 167 -15.46 12.45 5.58
N TYR A 168 -16.57 12.22 6.30
CA TYR A 168 -17.11 10.88 6.47
C TYR A 168 -17.49 10.21 5.15
N VAL A 169 -18.23 10.93 4.30
CA VAL A 169 -18.62 10.43 2.99
C VAL A 169 -17.40 10.13 2.12
N ALA A 170 -16.41 11.03 2.13
CA ALA A 170 -15.16 10.82 1.40
C ALA A 170 -14.40 9.61 1.96
N LEU A 171 -14.23 9.49 3.27
CA LEU A 171 -13.51 8.39 3.90
C LEU A 171 -14.21 7.04 3.71
N PHE A 172 -15.53 7.02 3.58
CA PHE A 172 -16.29 5.81 3.31
C PHE A 172 -16.20 5.38 1.84
N LEU A 173 -16.47 6.30 0.89
CA LEU A 173 -16.59 5.95 -0.52
C LEU A 173 -15.25 5.94 -1.26
N LEU A 174 -14.30 6.78 -0.86
CA LEU A 174 -13.03 6.94 -1.58
C LEU A 174 -12.20 5.66 -1.61
N PRO A 175 -12.00 4.92 -0.50
CA PRO A 175 -11.21 3.69 -0.56
C PRO A 175 -11.89 2.60 -1.40
N ILE A 176 -13.23 2.53 -1.40
CA ILE A 176 -14.00 1.63 -2.29
C ILE A 176 -13.71 1.98 -3.75
N ALA A 177 -13.82 3.26 -4.11
CA ALA A 177 -13.56 3.71 -5.47
C ALA A 177 -12.10 3.47 -5.88
N LEU A 178 -11.13 3.71 -5.00
CA LEU A 178 -9.71 3.45 -5.28
C LEU A 178 -9.39 1.95 -5.41
N LEU A 179 -10.10 1.08 -4.69
CA LEU A 179 -10.01 -0.38 -4.88
C LEU A 179 -10.58 -0.79 -6.24
N ALA A 180 -11.75 -0.27 -6.62
CA ALA A 180 -12.35 -0.52 -7.93
C ALA A 180 -11.41 -0.07 -9.07
N LEU A 181 -10.71 1.06 -8.89
CA LEU A 181 -9.71 1.57 -9.82
C LEU A 181 -8.33 0.89 -9.71
N ARG A 182 -8.17 -0.15 -8.88
CA ARG A 182 -6.92 -0.87 -8.62
C ARG A 182 -5.75 0.03 -8.20
N LYS A 183 -6.05 1.15 -7.54
CA LYS A 183 -5.08 2.11 -6.99
C LYS A 183 -4.60 1.73 -5.59
N ILE A 184 -5.36 0.92 -4.87
CA ILE A 184 -4.92 0.29 -3.62
C ILE A 184 -4.45 -1.13 -3.92
N ARG A 185 -3.20 -1.45 -3.53
CA ARG A 185 -2.66 -2.81 -3.65
C ARG A 185 -3.02 -3.59 -2.38
N LEU A 186 -3.75 -4.70 -2.54
CA LEU A 186 -4.12 -5.59 -1.44
C LEU A 186 -2.91 -6.43 -0.98
N THR A 187 -2.06 -5.84 -0.16
CA THR A 187 -1.01 -6.49 0.65
C THR A 187 -1.61 -7.11 1.91
N LEU A 188 -0.85 -7.92 2.66
CA LEU A 188 -1.30 -8.47 3.94
C LEU A 188 -1.71 -7.34 4.91
N GLU A 189 -0.91 -6.27 4.97
CA GLU A 189 -1.17 -5.12 5.84
C GLU A 189 -2.47 -4.41 5.48
N THR A 190 -2.66 -4.08 4.19
CA THR A 190 -3.86 -3.36 3.74
C THR A 190 -5.10 -4.23 3.81
N ARG A 191 -5.00 -5.54 3.56
CA ARG A 191 -6.12 -6.49 3.74
C ARG A 191 -6.60 -6.57 5.19
N ALA A 192 -5.69 -6.48 6.16
CA ALA A 192 -6.06 -6.46 7.57
C ALA A 192 -6.58 -5.08 8.02
N ALA A 193 -5.97 -3.99 7.54
CA ALA A 193 -6.32 -2.63 7.97
C ALA A 193 -7.67 -2.14 7.41
N LEU A 194 -7.99 -2.47 6.16
CA LEU A 194 -9.20 -1.98 5.49
C LEU A 194 -10.52 -2.37 6.20
N PRO A 195 -10.77 -3.65 6.56
CA PRO A 195 -11.99 -4.02 7.26
C PRO A 195 -12.08 -3.42 8.67
N LEU A 196 -10.95 -3.30 9.39
CA LEU A 196 -10.91 -2.62 10.69
C LEU A 196 -11.28 -1.14 10.56
N PHE A 197 -10.78 -0.48 9.51
CA PHE A 197 -11.12 0.90 9.20
C PHE A 197 -12.61 1.07 8.90
N TYR A 198 -13.21 0.19 8.09
CA TYR A 198 -14.66 0.24 7.84
C TYR A 198 -15.49 -0.09 9.08
N LEU A 199 -15.06 -1.04 9.90
CA LEU A 199 -15.73 -1.37 11.16
C LEU A 199 -15.75 -0.15 12.10
N LEU A 200 -14.63 0.57 12.18
CA LEU A 200 -14.54 1.83 12.94
C LEU A 200 -15.45 2.93 12.39
N LEU A 201 -15.50 3.07 11.07
CA LEU A 201 -16.34 4.09 10.43
C LEU A 201 -17.83 3.77 10.59
N CYS A 202 -18.21 2.50 10.42
CA CYS A 202 -19.58 2.05 10.67
C CYS A 202 -19.98 2.16 12.14
N SER A 203 -19.10 1.81 13.08
CA SER A 203 -19.43 1.93 14.52
C SER A 203 -19.64 3.37 14.93
N THR A 204 -18.77 4.29 14.48
CA THR A 204 -18.93 5.72 14.74
C THR A 204 -20.19 6.31 14.10
N LEU A 205 -20.53 5.89 12.88
CA LEU A 205 -21.78 6.27 12.22
C LEU A 205 -23.02 5.78 13.00
N THR A 206 -23.00 4.53 13.48
CA THR A 206 -24.08 3.96 14.28
C THR A 206 -24.26 4.72 15.60
N VAL A 207 -23.16 5.06 16.28
CA VAL A 207 -23.21 5.87 17.51
C VAL A 207 -23.79 7.25 17.21
N LEU A 208 -23.36 7.92 16.14
CA LEU A 208 -23.88 9.23 15.74
C LEU A 208 -25.39 9.17 15.45
N PHE A 209 -25.84 8.15 14.72
CA PHE A 209 -27.26 7.95 14.41
C PHE A 209 -28.09 7.67 15.68
N LEU A 210 -27.60 6.78 16.55
CA LEU A 210 -28.29 6.41 17.79
C LEU A 210 -28.41 7.61 18.75
N VAL A 211 -27.32 8.36 18.92
CA VAL A 211 -27.29 9.58 19.74
C VAL A 211 -28.26 10.63 19.17
N GLY A 212 -28.31 10.79 17.84
CA GLY A 212 -29.29 11.65 17.17
C GLY A 212 -30.74 11.25 17.44
N LYS A 213 -31.06 9.96 17.36
CA LYS A 213 -32.42 9.46 17.60
C LYS A 213 -32.85 9.54 19.07
N ILE A 214 -31.95 9.24 20.00
CA ILE A 214 -32.21 9.39 21.44
C ILE A 214 -32.49 10.86 21.76
N SER A 215 -31.64 11.77 21.26
CA SER A 215 -31.81 13.22 21.36
C SER A 215 -33.20 13.70 20.92
N GLU A 216 -33.61 13.32 19.71
CA GLU A 216 -34.89 13.72 19.13
C GLU A 216 -36.07 13.23 19.97
N ASN A 217 -36.06 11.95 20.37
CA ASN A 217 -37.15 11.34 21.13
C ASN A 217 -37.26 11.89 22.56
N SER A 218 -36.13 12.11 23.24
CA SER A 218 -36.11 12.64 24.61
C SER A 218 -36.52 14.11 24.68
N LEU A 219 -36.14 14.93 23.69
CA LEU A 219 -36.56 16.33 23.65
C LEU A 219 -38.04 16.45 23.28
N ALA A 220 -38.51 15.60 22.35
CA ALA A 220 -39.90 15.58 21.92
C ALA A 220 -40.88 15.22 23.04
N SER A 221 -40.55 14.24 23.89
CA SER A 221 -41.45 13.83 24.97
C SER A 221 -41.59 14.86 26.09
N LEU A 222 -40.54 15.64 26.35
CA LEU A 222 -40.50 16.61 27.44
C LEU A 222 -40.99 18.01 27.04
N VAL A 223 -40.62 18.49 25.83
CA VAL A 223 -40.76 19.89 25.44
C VAL A 223 -41.99 20.14 24.55
N LYS A 224 -42.36 19.16 23.72
CA LYS A 224 -43.50 19.27 22.80
C LYS A 224 -44.84 19.61 23.48
N PRO A 225 -45.18 19.16 24.70
CA PRO A 225 -46.41 19.56 25.36
C PRO A 225 -46.35 20.95 26.02
N LEU A 226 -45.17 21.58 26.13
CA LEU A 226 -44.95 22.79 26.92
C LEU A 226 -44.68 24.05 26.10
N VAL A 227 -44.43 23.93 24.78
CA VAL A 227 -43.86 25.01 23.96
C VAL A 227 -44.57 25.11 22.61
N GLU A 228 -44.75 26.35 22.12
CA GLU A 228 -45.29 26.63 20.79
C GLU A 228 -44.45 25.97 19.67
N PRO A 229 -45.08 25.52 18.56
CA PRO A 229 -44.40 24.75 17.52
C PRO A 229 -43.16 25.42 16.91
N THR A 230 -43.16 26.74 16.79
CA THR A 230 -42.06 27.55 16.23
C THR A 230 -40.86 27.65 17.17
N THR A 231 -41.10 27.64 18.49
CA THR A 231 -40.03 27.65 19.49
C THR A 231 -39.46 26.26 19.70
N TYR A 232 -40.30 25.21 19.57
CA TYR A 232 -39.87 23.81 19.59
C TYR A 232 -38.88 23.48 18.47
N THR A 233 -39.14 23.93 17.23
CA THR A 233 -38.23 23.70 16.10
C THR A 233 -36.89 24.41 16.28
N ALA A 234 -36.89 25.65 16.77
CA ALA A 234 -35.66 26.39 17.06
C ALA A 234 -34.81 25.73 18.17
N LEU A 235 -35.46 25.19 19.21
CA LEU A 235 -34.78 24.46 20.29
C LEU A 235 -34.18 23.14 19.81
N LEU A 236 -34.93 22.37 19.00
CA LEU A 236 -34.43 21.14 18.38
C LEU A 236 -33.22 21.42 17.49
N ASP A 237 -33.28 22.44 16.66
CA ASP A 237 -32.18 22.79 15.76
C ASP A 237 -30.91 23.17 16.54
N GLY A 238 -31.05 23.98 17.59
CA GLY A 238 -29.94 24.34 18.47
C GLY A 238 -29.33 23.12 19.20
N PHE A 239 -30.18 22.20 19.67
CA PHE A 239 -29.74 20.97 20.34
C PHE A 239 -29.02 20.03 19.35
N ASN A 240 -29.62 19.80 18.18
CA ASN A 240 -29.05 18.96 17.12
C ASN A 240 -27.69 19.48 16.64
N ILE A 241 -27.53 20.80 16.47
CA ILE A 241 -26.23 21.39 16.10
C ILE A 241 -25.17 21.08 17.16
N ARG A 242 -25.47 21.27 18.45
CA ARG A 242 -24.52 20.96 19.54
C ARG A 242 -24.17 19.48 19.58
N LEU A 243 -25.17 18.62 19.47
CA LEU A 243 -25.01 17.17 19.46
C LEU A 243 -24.10 16.71 18.31
N VAL A 244 -24.36 17.19 17.09
CA VAL A 244 -23.54 16.88 15.90
C VAL A 244 -22.10 17.37 16.07
N ARG A 245 -21.88 18.53 16.70
CA ARG A 245 -20.53 19.02 17.02
C ARG A 245 -19.79 18.09 17.97
N PHE A 246 -20.41 17.69 19.09
CA PHE A 246 -19.77 16.81 20.06
C PHE A 246 -19.52 15.40 19.50
N ALA A 247 -20.52 14.80 18.85
CA ALA A 247 -20.39 13.49 18.23
C ALA A 247 -19.38 13.51 17.07
N GLY A 248 -19.31 14.63 16.35
CA GLY A 248 -18.30 14.90 15.35
C GLY A 248 -16.87 14.89 15.88
N ILE A 249 -16.62 15.66 16.95
CA ILE A 249 -15.33 15.67 17.65
C ILE A 249 -14.98 14.27 18.16
N ALA A 250 -15.95 13.58 18.78
CA ALA A 250 -15.77 12.22 19.27
C ALA A 250 -15.39 11.25 18.14
N THR A 251 -15.95 11.40 16.93
CA THR A 251 -15.53 10.60 15.78
C THR A 251 -14.15 10.98 15.27
N LEU A 252 -13.81 12.27 15.23
CA LEU A 252 -12.47 12.65 14.79
C LEU A 252 -11.41 12.03 15.72
N CYS A 253 -11.65 12.07 17.04
CA CYS A 253 -10.84 11.36 18.05
C CYS A 253 -10.85 9.84 17.81
N VAL A 254 -12.05 9.29 17.59
CA VAL A 254 -12.38 8.00 16.95
C VAL A 254 -11.34 7.45 15.97
N LEU A 255 -11.36 8.11 14.82
CA LEU A 255 -10.58 7.85 13.63
C LEU A 255 -9.10 8.09 13.86
N CYS A 256 -8.73 9.16 14.56
CA CYS A 256 -7.33 9.44 14.90
C CYS A 256 -6.74 8.32 15.77
N ALA A 257 -7.45 7.88 16.81
CA ALA A 257 -7.03 6.76 17.64
C ALA A 257 -6.91 5.46 16.83
N GLY A 258 -7.88 5.18 15.95
CA GLY A 258 -7.84 4.03 15.04
C GLY A 258 -6.65 4.02 14.08
N LEU A 259 -6.28 5.19 13.55
CA LEU A 259 -5.10 5.32 12.69
C LEU A 259 -3.80 5.10 13.47
N LEU A 260 -3.72 5.63 14.69
CA LEU A 260 -2.57 5.44 15.56
C LEU A 260 -2.40 3.98 15.97
N THR A 261 -3.48 3.29 16.33
CA THR A 261 -3.44 1.86 16.67
C THR A 261 -3.07 1.01 15.47
N ALA A 262 -3.61 1.30 14.28
CA ALA A 262 -3.23 0.61 13.04
C ALA A 262 -1.74 0.81 12.68
N ALA A 263 -1.23 2.04 12.84
CA ALA A 263 0.19 2.35 12.62
C ALA A 263 1.08 1.62 13.63
N ASN A 264 0.68 1.57 14.91
CA ASN A 264 1.40 0.85 15.96
C ASN A 264 1.38 -0.67 15.72
N PHE A 265 0.24 -1.24 15.35
CA PHE A 265 0.10 -2.65 15.00
C PHE A 265 1.02 -3.04 13.84
N THR A 266 1.07 -2.21 12.79
CA THR A 266 1.97 -2.42 11.64
C THR A 266 3.43 -2.45 12.07
N ARG A 267 3.86 -1.48 12.90
CA ARG A 267 5.24 -1.43 13.40
C ARG A 267 5.58 -2.58 14.34
N ARG A 268 4.64 -2.98 15.20
CA ARG A 268 4.87 -4.01 16.22
C ARG A 268 4.80 -5.43 15.68
N ILE A 269 3.91 -5.73 14.75
CA ILE A 269 3.63 -7.12 14.33
C ILE A 269 4.00 -7.37 12.87
N LEU A 270 3.54 -6.52 11.94
CA LEU A 270 3.70 -6.76 10.50
C LEU A 270 5.15 -6.59 10.02
N ASN A 271 5.87 -5.58 10.51
CA ASN A 271 7.26 -5.32 10.12
C ASN A 271 8.21 -6.49 10.49
N PRO A 272 8.23 -7.00 11.74
CA PRO A 272 9.04 -8.17 12.10
C PRO A 272 8.68 -9.43 11.33
N LEU A 273 7.38 -9.68 11.14
CA LEU A 273 6.90 -10.84 10.41
C LEU A 273 7.34 -10.80 8.94
N THR A 274 7.34 -9.62 8.33
CA THR A 274 7.89 -9.42 6.98
C THR A 274 9.40 -9.71 6.93
N ARG A 275 10.17 -9.32 7.96
CA ARG A 275 11.61 -9.64 8.04
C ARG A 275 11.85 -11.15 8.20
N LEU A 276 11.03 -11.84 8.98
CA LEU A 276 11.09 -13.31 9.09
C LEU A 276 10.81 -13.99 7.75
N ILE A 277 9.80 -13.54 7.00
CA ILE A 277 9.52 -14.05 5.65
C ILE A 277 10.71 -13.80 4.72
N GLN A 278 11.31 -12.61 4.77
CA GLN A 278 12.48 -12.28 3.94
C GLN A 278 13.69 -13.13 4.30
N ALA A 279 13.94 -13.37 5.58
CA ALA A 279 15.00 -14.25 6.06
C ALA A 279 14.79 -15.70 5.62
N ALA A 280 13.55 -16.21 5.70
CA ALA A 280 13.22 -17.55 5.23
C ALA A 280 13.42 -17.69 3.72
N LYS A 281 13.04 -16.66 2.94
CA LYS A 281 13.30 -16.63 1.50
C LYS A 281 14.80 -16.60 1.21
N ALA A 282 15.57 -15.78 1.92
CA ALA A 282 17.01 -15.70 1.75
C ALA A 282 17.71 -17.02 2.10
N LEU A 283 17.23 -17.76 3.10
CA LEU A 283 17.72 -19.09 3.43
C LEU A 283 17.44 -20.08 2.30
N SER A 284 16.23 -20.07 1.73
CA SER A 284 15.89 -20.90 0.57
C SER A 284 16.74 -20.58 -0.66
N ASP A 285 17.12 -19.32 -0.84
CA ASP A 285 17.95 -18.87 -1.96
C ASP A 285 19.47 -19.04 -1.69
N GLY A 286 19.85 -19.60 -0.52
CA GLY A 286 21.25 -19.79 -0.11
C GLY A 286 21.99 -18.52 0.31
N ASN A 287 21.30 -17.37 0.34
CA ASN A 287 21.85 -16.04 0.60
C ASN A 287 21.60 -15.55 2.05
N PHE A 288 21.29 -16.47 2.97
CA PHE A 288 21.08 -16.10 4.36
C PHE A 288 22.38 -15.56 5.00
N GLN A 289 22.28 -14.43 5.69
CA GLN A 289 23.39 -13.79 6.38
C GLN A 289 23.12 -13.80 7.89
N PRO A 290 24.10 -14.22 8.71
CA PRO A 290 24.04 -14.06 10.16
C PRO A 290 23.86 -12.57 10.49
N GLY A 291 22.76 -12.22 11.16
CA GLY A 291 22.43 -10.83 11.50
C GLY A 291 21.15 -10.28 10.86
N MET A 292 20.61 -10.92 9.80
CA MET A 292 19.35 -10.46 9.17
C MET A 292 18.17 -10.39 10.16
N LEU A 293 18.16 -11.28 11.16
CA LEU A 293 17.12 -11.35 12.17
C LEU A 293 17.51 -10.73 13.51
N GLU A 294 18.74 -10.25 13.68
CA GLU A 294 19.21 -9.67 14.94
C GLU A 294 18.33 -8.52 15.46
N PRO A 295 17.81 -7.61 14.61
CA PRO A 295 16.91 -6.55 15.07
C PRO A 295 15.56 -7.07 15.59
N VAL A 296 15.14 -8.27 15.15
CA VAL A 296 13.88 -8.89 15.59
C VAL A 296 14.14 -9.77 16.82
N ALA A 297 15.25 -10.52 16.84
CA ALA A 297 15.66 -11.38 17.95
C ALA A 297 15.96 -10.60 19.24
N LYS A 298 16.33 -9.32 19.16
CA LYS A 298 16.49 -8.43 20.33
C LYS A 298 15.18 -8.10 21.06
N ARG A 299 14.03 -8.52 20.53
CA ARG A 299 12.73 -8.30 21.19
C ARG A 299 12.52 -9.33 22.28
N GLU A 300 11.85 -8.91 23.35
CA GLU A 300 11.52 -9.77 24.50
C GLU A 300 10.17 -10.48 24.36
N ASP A 301 9.57 -10.48 23.17
CA ASP A 301 8.27 -11.09 22.90
C ASP A 301 8.38 -12.39 22.09
N GLU A 302 7.25 -13.05 21.83
CA GLU A 302 7.19 -14.34 21.12
C GLU A 302 7.76 -14.24 19.71
N LEU A 303 7.70 -13.05 19.09
CA LEU A 303 8.32 -12.79 17.80
C LEU A 303 9.84 -12.71 17.89
N GLY A 304 10.38 -12.18 19.00
CA GLY A 304 11.80 -12.22 19.33
C GLY A 304 12.30 -13.65 19.52
N LEU A 305 11.62 -14.42 20.37
CA LEU A 305 11.94 -15.85 20.58
C LEU A 305 11.88 -16.65 19.27
N LEU A 306 10.84 -16.43 18.45
CA LEU A 306 10.73 -17.09 17.15
C LEU A 306 11.89 -16.70 16.21
N ALA A 307 12.30 -15.44 16.21
CA ALA A 307 13.42 -14.97 15.39
C ALA A 307 14.76 -15.53 15.85
N GLU A 308 14.97 -15.66 17.16
CA GLU A 308 16.15 -16.29 17.75
C GLU A 308 16.23 -17.77 17.36
N VAL A 309 15.16 -18.53 17.60
CA VAL A 309 15.08 -19.96 17.24
C VAL A 309 15.24 -20.16 15.74
N PHE A 310 14.61 -19.32 14.91
CA PHE A 310 14.76 -19.36 13.46
C PHE A 310 16.19 -19.06 13.01
N ALA A 311 16.85 -18.05 13.59
CA ALA A 311 18.23 -17.72 13.27
C ALA A 311 19.17 -18.89 13.60
N HIS A 312 18.97 -19.54 14.75
CA HIS A 312 19.73 -20.72 15.14
C HIS A 312 19.51 -21.90 14.15
N MET A 313 18.25 -22.19 13.78
CA MET A 313 17.95 -23.22 12.77
C MET A 313 18.56 -22.89 11.41
N ALA A 314 18.46 -21.65 10.95
CA ALA A 314 19.01 -21.20 9.68
C ALA A 314 20.53 -21.38 9.62
N GLN A 315 21.23 -21.06 10.70
CA GLN A 315 22.67 -21.29 10.83
C GLN A 315 23.01 -22.78 10.80
N GLN A 316 22.26 -23.63 11.52
CA GLN A 316 22.47 -25.09 11.48
C GLN A 316 22.25 -25.67 10.08
N VAL A 317 21.24 -25.22 9.35
CA VAL A 317 20.97 -25.65 7.97
C VAL A 317 22.12 -25.23 7.05
N GLN A 318 22.59 -23.98 7.12
CA GLN A 318 23.74 -23.54 6.34
C GLN A 318 25.00 -24.36 6.62
N THR A 319 25.32 -24.61 7.89
CA THR A 319 26.47 -25.43 8.27
C THR A 319 26.34 -26.86 7.73
N ARG A 320 25.14 -27.45 7.80
CA ARG A 320 24.88 -28.80 7.25
C ARG A 320 25.02 -28.82 5.72
N GLU A 321 24.50 -27.83 5.02
CA GLU A 321 24.66 -27.73 3.55
C GLU A 321 26.12 -27.54 3.15
N GLN A 322 26.89 -26.71 3.87
CA GLN A 322 28.31 -26.51 3.60
C GLN A 322 29.11 -27.78 3.85
N ALA A 323 28.86 -28.48 4.95
CA ALA A 323 29.49 -29.77 5.24
C ALA A 323 29.12 -30.83 4.19
N LEU A 324 27.87 -30.87 3.73
CA LEU A 324 27.45 -31.74 2.64
C LEU A 324 28.16 -31.40 1.32
N LYS A 325 28.28 -30.11 0.96
CA LYS A 325 29.03 -29.67 -0.23
C LYS A 325 30.51 -30.04 -0.15
N GLN A 326 31.14 -29.87 1.01
CA GLN A 326 32.54 -30.27 1.22
C GLN A 326 32.71 -31.79 1.04
N ARG A 327 31.79 -32.60 1.59
CA ARG A 327 31.80 -34.05 1.40
C ARG A 327 31.61 -34.44 -0.06
N ILE A 328 30.75 -33.75 -0.81
CA ILE A 328 30.58 -34.01 -2.25
C ILE A 328 31.89 -33.74 -3.00
N VAL A 329 32.55 -32.60 -2.74
CA VAL A 329 33.83 -32.26 -3.37
C VAL A 329 34.94 -33.25 -2.98
N GLU A 330 35.01 -33.63 -1.70
CA GLU A 330 35.96 -34.64 -1.23
C GLU A 330 35.71 -36.00 -1.91
N LEU A 331 34.44 -36.43 -2.02
CA LEU A 331 34.08 -37.65 -2.72
C LEU A 331 34.43 -37.59 -4.21
N GLU A 332 34.19 -36.47 -4.90
CA GLU A 332 34.60 -36.27 -6.29
C GLU A 332 36.12 -36.42 -6.46
N ILE A 333 36.92 -35.81 -5.58
CA ILE A 333 38.39 -35.92 -5.62
C ILE A 333 38.86 -37.37 -5.40
N VAL A 334 38.23 -38.09 -4.47
CA VAL A 334 38.57 -39.48 -4.16
C VAL A 334 38.23 -40.40 -5.33
N ILE A 335 37.05 -40.22 -5.93
CA ILE A 335 36.62 -41.00 -7.11
C ILE A 335 37.58 -40.77 -8.28
N ASP A 336 37.94 -39.51 -8.56
CA ASP A 336 38.83 -39.17 -9.68
C ASP A 336 40.23 -39.79 -9.50
N ARG A 337 40.76 -39.80 -8.26
CA ARG A 337 42.02 -40.51 -7.93
C ARG A 337 41.92 -42.02 -8.06
N GLN A 338 40.78 -42.63 -7.73
CA GLN A 338 40.60 -44.06 -7.92
C GLN A 338 40.59 -44.42 -9.40
N GLU A 339 39.86 -43.67 -10.24
CA GLU A 339 39.88 -43.88 -11.68
C GLU A 339 41.29 -43.70 -12.27
N GLU A 340 42.03 -42.69 -11.82
CA GLU A 340 43.41 -42.47 -12.28
C GLU A 340 44.34 -43.63 -11.89
N ASN A 341 44.24 -44.11 -10.65
CA ASN A 341 45.02 -45.27 -10.20
C ASN A 341 44.63 -46.55 -10.97
N GLU A 342 43.35 -46.79 -11.24
CA GLU A 342 42.90 -47.92 -12.07
C GLU A 342 43.42 -47.82 -13.51
N ARG A 343 43.46 -46.62 -14.08
CA ARG A 343 44.07 -46.40 -15.42
C ARG A 343 45.58 -46.65 -15.39
N LEU A 344 46.27 -46.22 -14.34
CA LEU A 344 47.70 -46.45 -14.18
C LEU A 344 48.02 -47.93 -13.97
N THR A 345 47.23 -48.67 -13.18
CA THR A 345 47.42 -50.13 -13.01
C THR A 345 47.21 -50.86 -14.33
N VAL A 346 46.17 -50.54 -15.10
CA VAL A 346 45.96 -51.09 -16.45
C VAL A 346 47.16 -50.81 -17.36
N ILE A 347 47.79 -49.62 -17.28
CA ILE A 347 49.00 -49.31 -18.07
C ILE A 347 50.22 -50.11 -17.58
N THR A 348 50.40 -50.28 -16.27
CA THR A 348 51.53 -51.04 -15.71
C THR A 348 51.38 -52.55 -15.87
N GLU A 349 50.15 -53.07 -15.90
CA GLU A 349 49.86 -54.50 -16.06
C GLU A 349 49.77 -54.93 -17.52
N ASN A 350 49.68 -53.98 -18.46
CA ASN A 350 49.65 -54.31 -19.87
C ASN A 350 51.03 -54.78 -20.35
N GLU A 351 51.01 -55.71 -21.32
CA GLU A 351 52.13 -56.37 -21.96
C GLU A 351 53.34 -55.46 -22.29
N TYR A 352 53.11 -54.16 -22.47
CA TYR A 352 54.13 -53.15 -22.73
C TYR A 352 55.25 -53.11 -21.67
N PHE A 353 54.93 -53.17 -20.38
CA PHE A 353 55.95 -53.14 -19.32
C PHE A 353 56.75 -54.45 -19.27
N LYS A 354 56.09 -55.60 -19.44
CA LYS A 354 56.76 -56.91 -19.56
C LYS A 354 57.67 -56.97 -20.80
N GLN A 355 57.24 -56.41 -21.92
CA GLN A 355 58.05 -56.32 -23.15
C GLN A 355 59.27 -55.41 -22.97
N LEU A 356 59.13 -54.29 -22.26
CA LEU A 356 60.25 -53.38 -21.95
C LEU A 356 61.28 -54.05 -21.03
N GLU A 357 60.83 -54.80 -20.03
CA GLU A 357 61.72 -55.55 -19.13
C GLU A 357 62.46 -56.67 -19.87
N GLN A 358 61.75 -57.40 -20.74
CA GLN A 358 62.35 -58.41 -21.62
C GLN A 358 63.35 -57.80 -22.61
N GLN A 359 63.06 -56.65 -23.23
CA GLN A 359 64.00 -55.95 -24.11
C GLN A 359 65.24 -55.45 -23.37
N ALA A 360 65.08 -54.92 -22.15
CA ALA A 360 66.20 -54.48 -21.33
C ALA A 360 67.10 -55.67 -20.88
N GLN A 361 66.50 -56.81 -20.55
CA GLN A 361 67.22 -58.05 -20.26
C GLN A 361 67.93 -58.63 -21.50
N ALA A 362 67.30 -58.57 -22.67
CA ALA A 362 67.90 -58.98 -23.93
C ALA A 362 69.12 -58.11 -24.30
N LEU A 363 69.07 -56.81 -24.02
CA LEU A 363 70.23 -55.91 -24.21
C LEU A 363 71.34 -56.18 -23.19
N ARG A 364 71.01 -56.51 -21.93
CA ARG A 364 72.01 -56.90 -20.91
C ARG A 364 72.71 -58.22 -21.26
N THR A 365 71.99 -59.23 -21.71
CA THR A 365 72.58 -60.52 -22.15
C THR A 365 73.41 -60.35 -23.43
N ARG A 366 72.99 -59.50 -24.36
CA ARG A 366 73.76 -59.15 -25.57
C ARG A 366 75.06 -58.39 -25.25
N LYS A 367 75.07 -57.56 -24.19
CA LYS A 367 76.27 -56.88 -23.68
C LYS A 367 77.21 -57.83 -22.92
N GLY A 368 76.68 -58.88 -22.29
CA GLY A 368 77.46 -59.96 -21.67
C GLY A 368 78.14 -60.89 -22.69
N ARG A 369 77.43 -61.25 -23.78
CA ARG A 369 77.94 -62.17 -24.82
C ARG A 369 79.06 -61.57 -25.69
N LYS A 370 79.19 -60.25 -25.76
CA LYS A 370 80.27 -59.57 -26.50
C LYS A 370 81.63 -59.57 -25.79
N ARG A 371 81.75 -60.14 -24.59
CA ARG A 371 83.00 -60.25 -23.82
C ARG A 371 83.64 -61.64 -23.85
N THR A 372 82.98 -62.63 -24.43
CA THR A 372 83.47 -64.01 -24.49
C THR A 372 83.24 -64.56 -25.89
N ASP A 373 84.17 -64.30 -26.81
CA ASP A 373 84.68 -65.35 -27.70
C ASP A 373 86.05 -64.98 -28.30
N PRO A 374 86.98 -65.94 -28.44
CA PRO A 374 88.38 -65.71 -28.80
C PRO A 374 88.61 -65.90 -30.31
N HIS A 375 89.40 -65.01 -30.94
CA HIS A 375 89.94 -65.26 -32.28
C HIS A 375 91.37 -65.82 -32.21
N ALA A 376 91.56 -66.95 -32.91
CA ALA A 376 92.81 -67.60 -33.26
C ALA A 376 93.02 -67.58 -34.79
N GLY A 377 94.30 -67.55 -35.22
CA GLY A 377 94.81 -67.75 -36.59
C GLY A 377 94.80 -66.47 -37.45
N GLU A 378 95.89 -66.00 -38.08
CA GLU A 378 97.21 -66.54 -38.49
C GLU A 378 98.34 -65.53 -38.24
#